data_AF-A0A957DU11-F1
#
_entry.id   AF-A0A957DU11-F1
#
_cell.length_a   1.000
_cell.length_b   1.000
_cell.length_c   1.000
_cell.angle_alpha   90.00
_cell.angle_beta   90.00
_cell.angle_gamma   90.00
#
_symmetry.space_group_name_H-M   'P 1'
#
loop_
_entity.id
_entity.type
_entity.pdbx_description
1 polymer ?
#
loop_
_entity_poly.entity_id
_entity_poly.type
_entity_poly.pdbx_seq_one_letter_code
_entity_poly.pdbx_strand_id
1 'polypeptide(L)'
;MLILLVVSTPSTHALWILEQDLAVTEPEAVALPLADSDIAIEITAVSFNHPLSDHEATQDYEKPAVFLQQDDSVSFTAVIPQEGLYTIWFDTAVPDAFLNPPEGQLLVDGAFPSIDTQRIIFPIFYQNSREDFPLDRYGNEALIRQEKLIRWTKVPMRNANFSQAYPLQVSLEAGEHTFAFKLTDEALLLGSIYLEAFAPYPSYSQYLETHNAPDTSGVIIEVEAEQPAFKNDTAVRPISDRSLAVTPYDTYQLRLNTLGGEKWNRSGAAVYYEFTVPEDGMYHISFNALQNVKSNFTVFRRITLNDEVLFEELNAVPFASTTNWSNVTLGGDAPYKIYMEAGVNVLGIEATNSPYRAAIEKIQQELLDINDLSLEIKRLTGNQVDPFKEWVISDYIPDIEAQLMAIADDLRQDLNVVSAINNGGGSQELLTYQMAIDNILYLAEDPDEIPVHMNRFSEGSGSAAQLLGNLLPLLQNQPLALDKIYIHSPDTLPEPVQV
;
A
#
# COMPACT_ATOMS: atom_id res chain seq x y z
N MET A 1 -8.13 29.54 -73.72
CA MET A 1 -9.41 29.67 -74.44
C MET A 1 -10.36 28.59 -73.95
N LEU A 2 -11.02 28.79 -72.80
CA LEU A 2 -12.46 28.60 -72.61
C LEU A 2 -12.80 29.10 -71.20
N ILE A 3 -13.88 29.87 -71.15
CA ILE A 3 -14.45 30.58 -70.00
C ILE A 3 -15.75 29.84 -69.64
N LEU A 4 -16.07 29.73 -68.34
CA LEU A 4 -17.36 30.07 -67.68
C LEU A 4 -17.36 29.47 -66.25
N LEU A 5 -17.38 30.27 -65.16
CA LEU A 5 -18.52 30.93 -64.47
C LEU A 5 -19.55 29.93 -63.88
N VAL A 6 -20.04 29.97 -62.63
CA VAL A 6 -19.89 30.93 -61.49
C VAL A 6 -20.65 30.37 -60.24
N VAL A 7 -20.22 30.78 -59.02
CA VAL A 7 -21.01 30.95 -57.75
C VAL A 7 -21.48 29.65 -57.03
N SER A 8 -21.38 29.41 -55.70
CA SER A 8 -21.36 30.24 -54.46
C SER A 8 -20.68 29.50 -53.28
N THR A 9 -19.96 30.23 -52.42
CA THR A 9 -19.56 29.86 -51.03
C THR A 9 -20.68 30.19 -50.02
N PRO A 10 -20.55 30.00 -48.68
CA PRO A 10 -19.54 29.29 -47.87
C PRO A 10 -20.16 28.32 -46.82
N SER A 11 -19.40 27.40 -46.21
CA SER A 11 -19.02 27.33 -44.78
C SER A 11 -19.18 25.85 -44.39
N THR A 12 -18.25 25.10 -43.82
CA THR A 12 -17.37 25.35 -42.67
C THR A 12 -16.24 24.32 -42.80
N HIS A 13 -14.98 24.75 -42.94
CA HIS A 13 -13.85 23.82 -42.87
C HIS A 13 -13.47 23.64 -41.41
N ALA A 14 -13.68 22.43 -40.89
CA ALA A 14 -13.06 21.97 -39.67
C ALA A 14 -11.53 21.98 -39.87
N LEU A 15 -10.83 22.83 -39.12
CA LEU A 15 -9.40 22.72 -38.94
C LEU A 15 -9.14 21.52 -38.04
N TRP A 16 -8.37 20.58 -38.56
CA TRP A 16 -7.71 19.54 -37.77
C TRP A 16 -6.63 20.23 -36.91
N ILE A 17 -6.83 20.22 -35.60
CA ILE A 17 -5.77 20.53 -34.64
C ILE A 17 -5.11 19.19 -34.32
N LEU A 18 -3.81 19.10 -34.59
CA LEU A 18 -2.96 18.03 -34.05
C LEU A 18 -2.85 18.25 -32.55
N GLU A 19 -3.52 17.42 -31.75
CA GLU A 19 -3.15 17.18 -30.36
C GLU A 19 -1.87 16.34 -30.37
N GLN A 20 -0.76 16.95 -29.93
CA GLN A 20 0.41 16.20 -29.50
C GLN A 20 0.19 15.86 -28.03
N ASP A 21 -0.27 14.64 -27.77
CA ASP A 21 -0.17 14.01 -26.46
C ASP A 21 1.30 13.86 -26.08
N LEU A 22 1.77 14.70 -25.17
CA LEU A 22 2.97 14.43 -24.39
C LEU A 22 2.57 13.57 -23.19
N ALA A 23 2.30 12.28 -23.47
CA ALA A 23 2.27 11.26 -22.45
C ALA A 23 3.71 11.05 -21.96
N VAL A 24 3.97 11.42 -20.71
CA VAL A 24 5.14 10.89 -19.96
C VAL A 24 4.90 9.40 -19.85
N THR A 25 5.57 8.66 -20.72
CA THR A 25 5.59 7.20 -20.74
C THR A 25 6.55 6.77 -19.64
N GLU A 26 6.01 6.20 -18.56
CA GLU A 26 6.78 5.22 -17.80
C GLU A 26 7.26 4.14 -18.79
N PRO A 27 8.46 3.57 -18.62
CA PRO A 27 8.90 2.50 -19.50
C PRO A 27 7.89 1.35 -19.37
N GLU A 28 7.13 1.08 -20.44
CA GLU A 28 6.40 -0.16 -20.59
C GLU A 28 7.41 -1.29 -20.33
N ALA A 29 7.25 -1.98 -19.21
CA ALA A 29 7.95 -3.22 -18.95
C ALA A 29 7.54 -4.19 -20.08
N VAL A 30 8.41 -4.33 -21.07
CA VAL A 30 8.24 -5.32 -22.13
C VAL A 30 8.21 -6.67 -21.45
N ALA A 31 7.01 -7.28 -21.39
CA ALA A 31 6.83 -8.63 -20.93
C ALA A 31 7.69 -9.56 -21.79
N LEU A 32 8.83 -9.97 -21.25
CA LEU A 32 9.60 -11.07 -21.81
C LEU A 32 8.75 -12.33 -21.67
N PRO A 33 8.70 -13.18 -22.72
CA PRO A 33 7.89 -14.38 -22.68
C PRO A 33 8.33 -15.27 -21.51
N LEU A 34 7.35 -15.81 -20.78
CA LEU A 34 7.51 -16.85 -19.77
C LEU A 34 8.36 -17.99 -20.35
N ALA A 35 9.65 -17.97 -20.06
CA ALA A 35 10.61 -18.99 -20.45
C ALA A 35 11.31 -19.43 -19.16
N ASP A 36 10.90 -20.58 -18.62
CA ASP A 36 11.63 -21.45 -17.68
C ASP A 36 12.65 -20.76 -16.76
N SER A 37 12.20 -19.88 -15.85
CA SER A 37 13.05 -19.39 -14.75
C SER A 37 12.32 -19.34 -13.41
N ASP A 38 11.62 -20.41 -13.06
CA ASP A 38 11.11 -20.68 -11.69
C ASP A 38 12.22 -20.99 -10.67
N ILE A 39 13.48 -20.71 -10.99
CA ILE A 39 14.62 -21.04 -10.13
C ILE A 39 14.86 -19.87 -9.18
N ALA A 40 14.18 -19.90 -8.03
CA ALA A 40 14.57 -19.11 -6.88
C ALA A 40 16.01 -19.51 -6.47
N ILE A 41 16.91 -18.53 -6.38
CA ILE A 41 18.25 -18.76 -5.84
C ILE A 41 18.11 -18.77 -4.33
N GLU A 42 18.19 -19.96 -3.72
CA GLU A 42 18.13 -20.12 -2.27
C GLU A 42 19.52 -20.08 -1.65
N ILE A 43 19.70 -19.21 -0.65
CA ILE A 43 20.88 -19.09 0.18
C ILE A 43 20.51 -19.51 1.60
N THR A 44 20.97 -20.69 1.99
CA THR A 44 20.72 -21.24 3.33
C THR A 44 21.65 -20.62 4.37
N ALA A 45 21.22 -20.67 5.64
CA ALA A 45 21.95 -20.04 6.73
C ALA A 45 23.38 -20.58 6.99
N VAL A 46 23.70 -21.76 6.45
CA VAL A 46 25.05 -22.35 6.52
C VAL A 46 26.09 -21.50 5.77
N SER A 47 25.65 -20.72 4.77
CA SER A 47 26.51 -19.88 3.95
C SER A 47 26.81 -18.50 4.54
N PHE A 48 26.12 -18.11 5.62
CA PHE A 48 26.16 -16.76 6.19
C PHE A 48 27.44 -16.43 6.97
N ASN A 49 28.34 -17.40 7.12
CA ASN A 49 29.55 -17.28 7.96
C ASN A 49 29.23 -16.80 9.40
N HIS A 50 28.08 -17.23 9.92
CA HIS A 50 27.60 -16.91 11.26
C HIS A 50 27.23 -18.23 11.98
N PRO A 51 27.44 -18.35 13.31
CA PRO A 51 27.03 -19.53 14.06
C PRO A 51 25.54 -19.84 13.85
N LEU A 52 25.25 -21.11 13.56
CA LEU A 52 23.88 -21.62 13.54
C LEU A 52 23.27 -21.52 14.94
N SER A 53 21.98 -21.20 14.99
CA SER A 53 21.23 -21.04 16.22
C SER A 53 20.75 -22.37 16.78
N ASP A 54 20.74 -22.50 18.10
CA ASP A 54 20.08 -23.56 18.86
C ASP A 54 18.81 -23.07 19.58
N HIS A 55 18.33 -21.87 19.23
CA HIS A 55 17.12 -21.27 19.79
C HIS A 55 15.91 -22.20 19.58
N GLU A 56 15.03 -22.35 20.58
CA GLU A 56 13.91 -23.29 20.58
C GLU A 56 13.01 -23.13 19.33
N ALA A 57 12.66 -21.89 18.98
CA ALA A 57 11.86 -21.59 17.79
C ALA A 57 12.47 -22.04 16.44
N THR A 58 13.75 -22.45 16.39
CA THR A 58 14.32 -23.06 15.17
C THR A 58 13.80 -24.47 14.92
N GLN A 59 13.20 -25.13 15.92
CA GLN A 59 12.62 -26.47 15.77
C GLN A 59 11.40 -26.47 14.84
N ASP A 60 10.70 -25.34 14.73
CA ASP A 60 9.54 -25.15 13.86
C ASP A 60 9.93 -24.74 12.43
N TYR A 61 11.23 -24.78 12.10
CA TYR A 61 11.76 -24.47 10.77
C TYR A 61 12.66 -25.60 10.28
N GLU A 62 12.36 -26.13 9.09
CA GLU A 62 13.01 -27.35 8.59
C GLU A 62 14.48 -27.15 8.19
N LYS A 63 14.89 -25.89 7.95
CA LYS A 63 16.22 -25.54 7.44
C LYS A 63 17.09 -24.90 8.54
N PRO A 64 18.42 -24.82 8.35
CA PRO A 64 19.28 -24.12 9.30
C PRO A 64 18.93 -22.62 9.40
N ALA A 65 19.07 -22.07 10.60
CA ALA A 65 18.85 -20.65 10.88
C ALA A 65 19.97 -20.08 11.77
N VAL A 66 20.14 -18.77 11.74
CA VAL A 66 21.00 -18.02 12.65
C VAL A 66 20.16 -17.09 13.53
N PHE A 67 20.65 -16.80 14.74
CA PHE A 67 20.05 -15.81 15.62
C PHE A 67 20.93 -14.57 15.56
N LEU A 68 20.36 -13.49 15.03
CA LEU A 68 21.02 -12.20 14.89
C LEU A 68 20.55 -11.27 15.99
N GLN A 69 21.49 -10.64 16.67
CA GLN A 69 21.25 -9.52 17.57
C GLN A 69 21.51 -8.20 16.83
N GLN A 70 21.13 -7.10 17.46
CA GLN A 70 21.45 -5.77 16.95
C GLN A 70 22.95 -5.65 16.62
N ASP A 71 23.22 -5.07 15.46
CA ASP A 71 24.53 -4.90 14.84
C ASP A 71 25.20 -6.16 14.25
N ASP A 72 24.63 -7.35 14.45
CA ASP A 72 25.10 -8.55 13.76
C ASP A 72 24.89 -8.44 12.25
N SER A 73 25.81 -9.05 11.51
CA SER A 73 25.80 -9.02 10.05
C SER A 73 26.09 -10.40 9.49
N VAL A 74 25.44 -10.71 8.37
CA VAL A 74 25.72 -11.89 7.55
C VAL A 74 26.13 -11.44 6.17
N SER A 75 27.05 -12.18 5.56
CA SER A 75 27.47 -11.94 4.18
C SER A 75 27.41 -13.22 3.40
N PHE A 76 26.94 -13.13 2.16
CA PHE A 76 26.79 -14.27 1.27
C PHE A 76 27.01 -13.82 -0.18
N THR A 77 27.31 -14.79 -1.03
CA THR A 77 27.50 -14.60 -2.47
C THR A 77 26.42 -15.35 -3.22
N ALA A 78 25.89 -14.76 -4.29
CA ALA A 78 24.96 -15.42 -5.19
C ALA A 78 25.41 -15.24 -6.64
N VAL A 79 25.25 -16.28 -7.46
CA VAL A 79 25.52 -16.21 -8.90
C VAL A 79 24.19 -15.99 -9.61
N ILE A 80 24.05 -14.81 -10.20
CA ILE A 80 22.88 -14.39 -10.95
C ILE A 80 22.98 -14.92 -12.38
N PRO A 81 22.04 -15.77 -12.82
CA PRO A 81 22.13 -16.45 -14.12
C PRO A 81 21.89 -15.50 -15.29
N GLN A 82 21.04 -14.49 -15.11
CA GLN A 82 20.66 -13.54 -16.15
C GLN A 82 20.47 -12.15 -15.53
N GLU A 83 20.91 -11.12 -16.25
CA GLU A 83 20.66 -9.73 -15.87
C GLU A 83 19.14 -9.45 -15.81
N GLY A 84 18.68 -8.77 -14.76
CA GLY A 84 17.28 -8.45 -14.60
C GLY A 84 16.95 -7.79 -13.26
N LEU A 85 15.65 -7.65 -13.01
CA LEU A 85 15.12 -7.21 -11.71
C LEU A 85 14.86 -8.43 -10.84
N TYR A 86 15.29 -8.38 -9.60
CA TYR A 86 15.13 -9.45 -8.62
C TYR A 86 14.43 -8.92 -7.37
N THR A 87 13.55 -9.74 -6.80
CA THR A 87 13.01 -9.55 -5.45
C THR A 87 13.80 -10.41 -4.48
N ILE A 88 13.92 -9.92 -3.24
CA ILE A 88 14.67 -10.61 -2.17
C ILE A 88 13.71 -10.93 -1.04
N TRP A 89 13.71 -12.19 -0.62
CA TRP A 89 12.85 -12.71 0.43
C TRP A 89 13.67 -13.31 1.55
N PHE A 90 13.17 -13.22 2.77
CA PHE A 90 13.83 -13.71 3.97
C PHE A 90 12.86 -14.63 4.72
N ASP A 91 13.27 -15.87 4.99
CA ASP A 91 12.60 -16.66 6.02
C ASP A 91 13.03 -16.11 7.37
N THR A 92 12.06 -15.64 8.17
CA THR A 92 12.34 -15.02 9.45
C THR A 92 11.34 -15.42 10.52
N ALA A 93 11.80 -15.41 11.76
CA ALA A 93 10.95 -15.45 12.95
C ALA A 93 11.47 -14.44 13.98
N VAL A 94 10.56 -13.84 14.75
CA VAL A 94 10.92 -12.83 15.76
C VAL A 94 10.64 -13.38 17.15
N PRO A 95 11.63 -14.05 17.80
CA PRO A 95 11.40 -14.64 19.11
C PRO A 95 11.41 -13.60 20.24
N ASP A 96 12.33 -12.62 20.14
CA ASP A 96 12.66 -11.67 21.19
C ASP A 96 12.68 -10.23 20.62
N ALA A 97 11.51 -9.69 20.26
CA ALA A 97 11.38 -8.25 20.10
C ALA A 97 10.86 -7.65 21.40
N PHE A 98 11.26 -6.44 21.80
CA PHE A 98 10.65 -5.75 22.94
C PHE A 98 9.34 -5.06 22.54
N LEU A 99 9.47 -4.01 21.72
CA LEU A 99 8.37 -3.10 21.38
C LEU A 99 8.34 -2.74 19.89
N ASN A 100 9.50 -2.68 19.23
CA ASN A 100 9.59 -2.29 17.83
C ASN A 100 9.76 -3.53 16.94
N PRO A 101 9.28 -3.50 15.68
CA PRO A 101 9.64 -4.52 14.70
C PRO A 101 11.16 -4.51 14.47
N PRO A 102 11.82 -5.67 14.27
CA PRO A 102 13.21 -5.71 13.88
C PRO A 102 13.42 -4.99 12.56
N GLU A 103 14.54 -4.28 12.46
CA GLU A 103 14.94 -3.55 11.26
C GLU A 103 16.31 -4.01 10.81
N GLY A 104 16.51 -4.05 9.50
CA GLY A 104 17.80 -4.35 8.91
C GLY A 104 18.06 -3.54 7.65
N GLN A 105 19.28 -3.69 7.14
CA GLN A 105 19.72 -3.04 5.91
C GLN A 105 20.47 -4.04 5.04
N LEU A 106 20.41 -3.87 3.73
CA LEU A 106 21.03 -4.76 2.76
C LEU A 106 21.93 -3.98 1.80
N LEU A 107 23.19 -4.39 1.70
CA LEU A 107 24.11 -3.94 0.66
C LEU A 107 24.27 -5.02 -0.41
N VAL A 108 24.41 -4.57 -1.66
CA VAL A 108 24.82 -5.38 -2.81
C VAL A 108 26.09 -4.76 -3.37
N ASP A 109 27.14 -5.58 -3.51
CA ASP A 109 28.47 -5.17 -3.97
C ASP A 109 29.05 -3.95 -3.23
N GLY A 110 28.74 -3.87 -1.93
CA GLY A 110 29.22 -2.81 -1.04
C GLY A 110 28.46 -1.48 -1.12
N ALA A 111 27.35 -1.41 -1.87
CA ALA A 111 26.49 -0.24 -1.97
C ALA A 111 25.03 -0.57 -1.65
N PHE A 112 24.22 0.44 -1.33
CA PHE A 112 22.77 0.30 -1.20
C PHE A 112 22.13 0.39 -2.59
N PRO A 113 21.40 -0.64 -3.06
CA PRO A 113 20.71 -0.59 -4.35
C PRO A 113 19.66 0.53 -4.44
N SER A 114 19.04 0.88 -3.33
CA SER A 114 18.07 1.98 -3.23
C SER A 114 18.00 2.53 -1.81
N ILE A 115 17.35 3.69 -1.63
CA ILE A 115 17.10 4.25 -0.29
C ILE A 115 16.30 3.28 0.60
N ASP A 116 15.41 2.48 0.01
CA ASP A 116 14.57 1.53 0.74
C ASP A 116 15.37 0.35 1.31
N THR A 117 16.49 -0.02 0.70
CA THR A 117 17.38 -1.08 1.22
C THR A 117 18.14 -0.68 2.49
N GLN A 118 18.12 0.61 2.86
CA GLN A 118 18.71 1.09 4.10
C GLN A 118 17.84 0.79 5.32
N ARG A 119 16.54 0.48 5.10
CA ARG A 119 15.60 0.19 6.18
C ARG A 119 14.52 -0.79 5.74
N ILE A 120 14.77 -2.05 6.03
CA ILE A 120 13.87 -3.19 5.83
C ILE A 120 13.23 -3.51 7.18
N ILE A 121 11.90 -3.60 7.22
CA ILE A 121 11.14 -3.85 8.46
C ILE A 121 10.61 -5.29 8.44
N PHE A 122 10.90 -6.06 9.49
CA PHE A 122 10.40 -7.42 9.65
C PHE A 122 9.16 -7.44 10.58
N PRO A 123 8.07 -8.11 10.18
CA PRO A 123 6.82 -8.09 10.94
C PRO A 123 6.94 -8.87 12.26
N ILE A 124 6.28 -8.36 13.30
CA ILE A 124 5.99 -9.11 14.53
C ILE A 124 4.53 -9.54 14.46
N PHE A 125 4.26 -10.81 14.72
CA PHE A 125 2.89 -11.32 14.78
C PHE A 125 2.38 -11.36 16.21
N TYR A 126 1.07 -11.15 16.34
CA TYR A 126 0.35 -11.14 17.61
C TYR A 126 -0.92 -11.97 17.47
N GLN A 127 -1.27 -12.68 18.54
CA GLN A 127 -2.51 -13.42 18.67
C GLN A 127 -3.25 -13.03 19.95
N ASN A 128 -4.54 -13.34 20.01
CA ASN A 128 -5.33 -13.20 21.22
C ASN A 128 -4.85 -14.21 22.27
N SER A 129 -4.69 -13.78 23.53
CA SER A 129 -4.32 -14.69 24.65
C SER A 129 -5.47 -15.62 25.11
N ARG A 130 -6.66 -15.48 24.53
CA ARG A 130 -7.88 -16.24 24.80
C ARG A 130 -8.92 -15.97 23.70
N GLU A 131 -9.90 -16.85 23.56
CA GLU A 131 -10.97 -16.70 22.57
C GLU A 131 -12.03 -15.66 22.99
N ASP A 132 -12.57 -15.78 24.21
CA ASP A 132 -13.69 -14.93 24.64
C ASP A 132 -13.24 -13.53 25.11
N PHE A 133 -13.98 -12.50 24.72
CA PHE A 133 -13.82 -11.15 25.25
C PHE A 133 -14.10 -11.11 26.77
N PRO A 134 -13.18 -10.60 27.60
CA PRO A 134 -13.45 -10.38 29.01
C PRO A 134 -14.54 -9.32 29.19
N LEU A 135 -15.35 -9.46 30.24
CA LEU A 135 -16.39 -8.50 30.57
C LEU A 135 -15.93 -7.49 31.62
N ASP A 136 -16.33 -6.23 31.45
CA ASP A 136 -16.19 -5.20 32.47
C ASP A 136 -17.26 -5.35 33.58
N ARG A 137 -17.21 -4.46 34.59
CA ARG A 137 -18.17 -4.48 35.71
C ARG A 137 -19.63 -4.20 35.32
N TYR A 138 -19.86 -3.73 34.10
CA TYR A 138 -21.17 -3.42 33.53
C TYR A 138 -21.65 -4.50 32.55
N GLY A 139 -20.83 -5.53 32.29
CA GLY A 139 -21.12 -6.58 31.33
C GLY A 139 -20.81 -6.21 29.89
N ASN A 140 -20.08 -5.12 29.63
CA ASN A 140 -19.58 -4.80 28.30
C ASN A 140 -18.33 -5.62 28.01
N GLU A 141 -18.11 -5.94 26.74
CA GLU A 141 -16.86 -6.57 26.31
C GLU A 141 -15.69 -5.58 26.35
N ALA A 142 -14.55 -6.09 26.82
CA ALA A 142 -13.28 -5.40 26.87
C ALA A 142 -12.27 -6.12 25.98
N LEU A 143 -11.27 -5.39 25.50
CA LEU A 143 -10.26 -5.93 24.58
C LEU A 143 -9.50 -7.12 25.20
N ILE A 144 -9.30 -8.16 24.39
CA ILE A 144 -8.46 -9.29 24.74
C ILE A 144 -6.99 -8.84 24.74
N ARG A 145 -6.25 -9.22 25.79
CA ARG A 145 -4.80 -9.04 25.84
C ARG A 145 -4.17 -9.81 24.67
N GLN A 146 -3.31 -9.13 23.93
CA GLN A 146 -2.52 -9.73 22.87
C GLN A 146 -1.23 -10.33 23.43
N GLU A 147 -0.77 -11.41 22.83
CA GLU A 147 0.55 -11.99 23.04
C GLU A 147 1.28 -12.14 21.71
N LYS A 148 2.61 -12.22 21.76
CA LYS A 148 3.42 -12.39 20.56
C LYS A 148 3.28 -13.82 20.06
N LEU A 149 3.16 -13.96 18.75
CA LEU A 149 3.18 -15.22 18.05
C LEU A 149 4.52 -15.35 17.34
N ILE A 150 5.34 -16.30 17.79
CA ILE A 150 6.57 -16.66 17.09
C ILE A 150 6.16 -17.55 15.92
N ARG A 151 6.32 -17.05 14.69
CA ARG A 151 5.99 -17.73 13.44
C ARG A 151 7.12 -17.53 12.45
N TRP A 152 7.54 -18.62 11.81
CA TRP A 152 8.40 -18.54 10.63
C TRP A 152 7.58 -18.07 9.43
N THR A 153 8.02 -16.99 8.80
CA THR A 153 7.34 -16.38 7.67
C THR A 153 8.36 -16.01 6.60
N LYS A 154 8.04 -16.28 5.33
CA LYS A 154 8.78 -15.80 4.18
C LYS A 154 8.38 -14.34 3.89
N VAL A 155 9.24 -13.40 4.24
CA VAL A 155 8.97 -11.97 4.18
C VAL A 155 9.68 -11.34 2.98
N PRO A 156 8.97 -10.66 2.07
CA PRO A 156 9.60 -9.91 0.98
C PRO A 156 10.24 -8.63 1.51
N MET A 157 11.36 -8.24 0.92
CA MET A 157 11.90 -6.89 1.11
C MET A 157 10.89 -5.85 0.60
N ARG A 158 10.52 -4.89 1.46
CA ARG A 158 9.56 -3.83 1.14
C ARG A 158 10.03 -2.51 1.72
N ASN A 159 9.54 -1.41 1.12
CA ASN A 159 9.80 -0.09 1.66
C ASN A 159 9.13 0.11 3.01
N ALA A 160 9.72 0.95 3.87
CA ALA A 160 9.26 1.14 5.25
C ALA A 160 7.81 1.62 5.38
N ASN A 161 7.25 2.25 4.34
CA ASN A 161 5.86 2.73 4.30
C ASN A 161 4.88 1.73 3.69
N PHE A 162 5.35 0.56 3.21
CA PHE A 162 4.54 -0.46 2.54
C PHE A 162 3.63 0.13 1.45
N SER A 163 4.18 1.07 0.67
CA SER A 163 3.43 1.80 -0.36
C SER A 163 3.65 1.27 -1.77
N GLN A 164 4.63 0.39 -1.97
CA GLN A 164 4.83 -0.23 -3.27
C GLN A 164 3.79 -1.33 -3.51
N ALA A 165 3.34 -1.46 -4.77
CA ALA A 165 2.44 -2.53 -5.18
C ALA A 165 3.11 -3.90 -5.02
N TYR A 166 4.38 -3.99 -5.39
CA TYR A 166 5.19 -5.20 -5.36
C TYR A 166 6.29 -5.11 -4.28
N PRO A 167 6.92 -6.24 -3.92
CA PRO A 167 8.20 -6.24 -3.23
C PRO A 167 9.24 -5.35 -3.93
N LEU A 168 10.21 -4.86 -3.16
CA LEU A 168 11.29 -4.03 -3.68
C LEU A 168 12.10 -4.81 -4.72
N GLN A 169 12.31 -4.19 -5.87
CA GLN A 169 13.03 -4.77 -7.00
C GLN A 169 14.46 -4.22 -7.03
N VAL A 170 15.44 -5.11 -7.13
CA VAL A 170 16.86 -4.80 -7.24
C VAL A 170 17.35 -5.20 -8.63
N SER A 171 17.96 -4.27 -9.37
CA SER A 171 18.61 -4.58 -10.64
C SER A 171 19.95 -5.27 -10.39
N LEU A 172 20.12 -6.46 -10.95
CA LEU A 172 21.35 -7.27 -10.85
C LEU A 172 21.83 -7.67 -12.24
N GLU A 173 23.15 -7.65 -12.44
CA GLU A 173 23.79 -8.12 -13.66
C GLU A 173 23.97 -9.65 -13.62
N ALA A 174 24.22 -10.27 -14.77
CA ALA A 174 24.60 -11.68 -14.78
C ALA A 174 26.03 -11.86 -14.23
N GLY A 175 26.21 -12.70 -13.21
CA GLY A 175 27.51 -12.89 -12.59
C GLY A 175 27.43 -13.14 -11.08
N GLU A 176 28.60 -13.13 -10.43
CA GLU A 176 28.70 -13.27 -8.98
C GLU A 176 28.51 -11.91 -8.31
N HIS A 177 27.57 -11.84 -7.37
CA HIS A 177 27.29 -10.66 -6.54
C HIS A 177 27.51 -10.96 -5.07
N THR A 178 27.97 -9.96 -4.31
CA THR A 178 28.16 -10.06 -2.86
C THR A 178 27.06 -9.30 -2.14
N PHE A 179 26.43 -9.95 -1.16
CA PHE A 179 25.37 -9.37 -0.35
C PHE A 179 25.83 -9.27 1.10
N ALA A 180 25.49 -8.17 1.76
CA ALA A 180 25.70 -7.98 3.19
C ALA A 180 24.42 -7.49 3.85
N PHE A 181 23.80 -8.34 4.66
CA PHE A 181 22.66 -8.00 5.48
C PHE A 181 23.12 -7.70 6.90
N LYS A 182 22.69 -6.57 7.45
CA LYS A 182 22.97 -6.18 8.83
C LYS A 182 21.65 -5.95 9.56
N LEU A 183 21.48 -6.56 10.72
CA LEU A 183 20.37 -6.24 11.62
C LEU A 183 20.72 -4.95 12.39
N THR A 184 19.83 -3.96 12.33
CA THR A 184 20.06 -2.63 12.91
C THR A 184 19.25 -2.38 14.17
N ASP A 185 18.14 -3.09 14.36
CA ASP A 185 17.29 -2.99 15.57
C ASP A 185 16.72 -4.35 15.99
N GLU A 186 16.53 -4.52 17.30
CA GLU A 186 16.00 -5.72 17.98
C GLU A 186 16.79 -7.01 17.65
N ALA A 187 16.14 -8.19 17.76
CA ALA A 187 16.71 -9.50 17.42
C ALA A 187 15.83 -10.24 16.40
N LEU A 188 16.46 -11.09 15.59
CA LEU A 188 15.82 -11.79 14.48
C LEU A 188 16.40 -13.20 14.34
N LEU A 189 15.54 -14.21 14.21
CA LEU A 189 15.94 -15.49 13.62
C LEU A 189 15.87 -15.35 12.11
N LEU A 190 16.99 -15.58 11.45
CA LEU A 190 17.13 -15.53 10.00
C LEU A 190 17.40 -16.93 9.46
N GLY A 191 16.49 -17.42 8.64
CA GLY A 191 16.58 -18.69 7.92
C GLY A 191 17.22 -18.50 6.55
N SER A 192 16.57 -18.99 5.51
CA SER A 192 17.04 -18.86 4.13
C SER A 192 16.71 -17.49 3.53
N ILE A 193 17.58 -17.02 2.64
CA ILE A 193 17.33 -15.85 1.80
C ILE A 193 17.12 -16.33 0.37
N TYR A 194 16.13 -15.78 -0.32
CA TYR A 194 15.82 -16.13 -1.70
C TYR A 194 15.98 -14.91 -2.60
N LEU A 195 16.60 -15.11 -3.77
CA LEU A 195 16.54 -14.16 -4.87
C LEU A 195 15.69 -14.74 -5.97
N GLU A 196 14.62 -14.03 -6.30
CA GLU A 196 13.63 -14.44 -7.29
C GLU A 196 13.60 -13.41 -8.40
N ALA A 197 13.61 -13.86 -9.65
CA ALA A 197 13.42 -12.94 -10.77
C ALA A 197 12.04 -12.28 -10.62
N PHE A 198 12.00 -10.95 -10.72
CA PHE A 198 10.74 -10.23 -10.60
C PHE A 198 9.84 -10.55 -11.78
N ALA A 199 8.64 -11.03 -11.47
CA ALA A 199 7.51 -11.07 -12.37
C ALA A 199 6.31 -10.41 -11.67
N PRO A 200 5.49 -9.62 -12.40
CA PRO A 200 4.21 -9.17 -11.87
C PRO A 200 3.31 -10.37 -11.58
N TYR A 201 2.32 -10.19 -10.70
CA TYR A 201 1.32 -11.23 -10.46
C TYR A 201 0.54 -11.50 -11.76
N PRO A 202 0.09 -12.75 -12.00
CA PRO A 202 -0.73 -13.04 -13.17
C PRO A 202 -2.02 -12.23 -13.11
N SER A 203 -2.62 -11.90 -14.25
CA SER A 203 -3.98 -11.37 -14.26
C SER A 203 -4.97 -12.44 -13.80
N TYR A 204 -6.15 -12.04 -13.32
CA TYR A 204 -7.20 -12.99 -12.97
C TYR A 204 -7.55 -13.95 -14.13
N SER A 205 -7.51 -13.47 -15.38
CA SER A 205 -7.73 -14.33 -16.55
C SER A 205 -6.66 -15.40 -16.72
N GLN A 206 -5.38 -15.06 -16.52
CA GLN A 206 -4.26 -16.01 -16.56
C GLN A 206 -4.32 -17.01 -15.39
N TYR A 207 -4.73 -16.54 -14.21
CA TYR A 207 -4.96 -17.38 -13.05
C TYR A 207 -6.02 -18.46 -13.34
N LEU A 208 -7.15 -18.11 -13.96
CA LEU A 208 -8.19 -19.09 -14.32
C LEU A 208 -7.73 -20.10 -15.39
N GLU A 209 -6.82 -19.72 -16.29
CA GLU A 209 -6.26 -20.64 -17.29
C GLU A 209 -5.40 -21.74 -16.66
N THR A 210 -4.74 -21.42 -15.55
CA THR A 210 -3.87 -22.35 -14.81
C THR A 210 -4.62 -23.15 -13.74
N HIS A 211 -5.76 -22.66 -13.27
CA HIS A 211 -6.59 -23.31 -12.24
C HIS A 211 -7.94 -23.74 -12.80
N ASN A 212 -7.98 -24.91 -13.43
CA ASN A 212 -9.21 -25.49 -13.96
C ASN A 212 -9.86 -26.45 -12.93
N ALA A 213 -10.56 -25.88 -11.94
CA ALA A 213 -11.32 -26.62 -10.94
C ALA A 213 -12.83 -26.34 -11.08
N PRO A 214 -13.70 -27.29 -10.71
CA PRO A 214 -15.14 -27.05 -10.72
C PRO A 214 -15.54 -26.01 -9.65
N ASP A 215 -16.67 -25.36 -9.90
CA ASP A 215 -17.35 -24.56 -8.88
C ASP A 215 -17.84 -25.48 -7.75
N THR A 216 -17.61 -25.08 -6.50
CA THR A 216 -18.22 -25.75 -5.35
C THR A 216 -19.71 -25.43 -5.27
N SER A 217 -20.46 -26.19 -4.46
CA SER A 217 -21.91 -26.00 -4.33
C SER A 217 -22.36 -26.16 -2.87
N GLY A 218 -23.21 -25.24 -2.42
CA GLY A 218 -23.86 -25.33 -1.11
C GLY A 218 -22.97 -25.06 0.10
N VAL A 219 -21.73 -24.57 -0.08
CA VAL A 219 -20.83 -24.22 1.02
C VAL A 219 -20.97 -22.75 1.39
N ILE A 220 -21.08 -22.47 2.68
CA ILE A 220 -20.92 -21.12 3.25
C ILE A 220 -20.23 -21.22 4.61
N ILE A 221 -19.13 -20.51 4.75
CA ILE A 221 -18.32 -20.42 5.97
C ILE A 221 -18.37 -18.97 6.39
N GLU A 222 -18.89 -18.71 7.59
CA GLU A 222 -18.89 -17.39 8.21
C GLU A 222 -17.75 -17.29 9.23
N VAL A 223 -16.99 -16.20 9.15
CA VAL A 223 -15.92 -15.88 10.10
C VAL A 223 -16.18 -14.48 10.66
N GLU A 224 -16.22 -14.37 11.99
CA GLU A 224 -16.40 -13.09 12.70
C GLU A 224 -15.10 -12.26 12.60
N ALA A 225 -15.20 -11.03 12.07
CA ALA A 225 -14.03 -10.24 11.73
C ALA A 225 -13.25 -9.77 12.96
N GLU A 226 -13.90 -9.58 14.10
CA GLU A 226 -13.27 -9.19 15.37
C GLU A 226 -12.36 -10.27 15.97
N GLN A 227 -12.39 -11.49 15.45
CA GLN A 227 -11.59 -12.63 15.93
C GLN A 227 -10.58 -13.12 14.87
N PRO A 228 -9.57 -12.29 14.51
CA PRO A 228 -8.50 -12.78 13.66
C PRO A 228 -7.66 -13.84 14.41
N ALA A 229 -7.18 -14.85 13.69
CA ALA A 229 -6.28 -15.87 14.23
C ALA A 229 -4.97 -15.22 14.69
N PHE A 230 -4.43 -14.31 13.87
CA PHE A 230 -3.29 -13.47 14.23
C PHE A 230 -3.25 -12.20 13.38
N LYS A 231 -2.36 -11.26 13.74
CA LYS A 231 -2.15 -9.98 13.04
C LYS A 231 -0.74 -9.47 13.22
N ASN A 232 -0.29 -8.56 12.36
CA ASN A 232 1.05 -7.97 12.48
C ASN A 232 1.08 -6.60 13.18
N ASP A 233 -0.09 -6.08 13.58
CA ASP A 233 -0.23 -4.76 14.17
C ASP A 233 -1.25 -4.75 15.30
N THR A 234 -0.82 -4.41 16.52
CA THR A 234 -1.70 -4.34 17.70
C THR A 234 -2.65 -3.14 17.67
N ALA A 235 -2.41 -2.15 16.80
CA ALA A 235 -3.32 -1.03 16.59
C ALA A 235 -4.65 -1.49 15.96
N VAL A 236 -4.60 -2.53 15.12
CA VAL A 236 -5.79 -3.16 14.53
C VAL A 236 -6.51 -3.93 15.62
N ARG A 237 -7.68 -3.42 16.02
CA ARG A 237 -8.40 -3.95 17.17
C ARG A 237 -9.91 -3.90 16.97
N PRO A 238 -10.65 -4.78 17.66
CA PRO A 238 -12.09 -4.74 17.67
C PRO A 238 -12.66 -3.43 18.22
N ILE A 239 -13.78 -3.02 17.65
CA ILE A 239 -14.58 -1.89 18.12
C ILE A 239 -16.06 -2.30 18.20
N SER A 240 -16.83 -1.54 18.98
CA SER A 240 -18.27 -1.77 19.12
C SER A 240 -19.03 -0.94 18.11
N ASP A 241 -19.90 -1.59 17.34
CA ASP A 241 -20.91 -0.97 16.50
C ASP A 241 -22.32 -1.34 17.00
N ARG A 242 -23.25 -0.39 16.94
CA ARG A 242 -24.64 -0.54 17.40
C ARG A 242 -25.64 -0.65 16.26
N SER A 243 -25.16 -0.81 15.04
CA SER A 243 -26.00 -1.11 13.89
C SER A 243 -26.65 -2.48 14.08
N LEU A 244 -27.93 -2.61 13.70
CA LEU A 244 -28.62 -3.90 13.64
C LEU A 244 -28.10 -4.80 12.50
N ALA A 245 -27.32 -4.20 11.59
CA ALA A 245 -26.67 -4.86 10.46
C ALA A 245 -25.40 -5.65 10.85
N VAL A 246 -24.98 -5.58 12.11
CA VAL A 246 -23.71 -6.12 12.62
C VAL A 246 -24.02 -7.18 13.67
N THR A 247 -23.25 -8.26 13.70
CA THR A 247 -23.38 -9.33 14.69
C THR A 247 -22.02 -9.75 15.22
N PRO A 248 -21.91 -10.11 16.52
CA PRO A 248 -22.98 -10.22 17.51
C PRO A 248 -23.52 -8.85 17.99
N TYR A 249 -24.83 -8.80 18.28
CA TYR A 249 -25.51 -7.57 18.73
C TYR A 249 -26.21 -7.78 20.07
N ASP A 250 -26.13 -6.76 20.95
CA ASP A 250 -26.83 -6.71 22.24
C ASP A 250 -27.40 -5.31 22.47
N THR A 251 -28.65 -5.22 22.95
CA THR A 251 -29.34 -3.93 23.16
C THR A 251 -28.87 -3.18 24.40
N TYR A 252 -28.29 -3.88 25.37
CA TYR A 252 -27.92 -3.31 26.68
C TYR A 252 -26.40 -3.28 26.88
N GLN A 253 -25.66 -4.24 26.32
CA GLN A 253 -24.23 -4.39 26.48
C GLN A 253 -23.48 -3.97 25.22
N LEU A 254 -22.33 -3.32 25.36
CA LEU A 254 -21.44 -3.08 24.24
C LEU A 254 -20.69 -4.36 23.90
N ARG A 255 -20.92 -4.88 22.69
CA ARG A 255 -20.17 -5.97 22.08
C ARG A 255 -19.04 -5.42 21.22
N LEU A 256 -17.87 -6.02 21.29
CA LEU A 256 -16.78 -5.78 20.34
C LEU A 256 -17.05 -6.70 19.15
N ASN A 257 -17.79 -6.22 18.16
CA ASN A 257 -18.44 -7.00 17.11
C ASN A 257 -18.02 -6.59 15.69
N THR A 258 -17.00 -5.74 15.59
CA THR A 258 -16.42 -5.34 14.31
C THR A 258 -14.93 -5.14 14.50
N LEU A 259 -14.16 -5.23 13.43
CA LEU A 259 -12.74 -4.99 13.41
C LEU A 259 -12.40 -3.74 12.59
N GLY A 260 -11.56 -2.86 13.12
CA GLY A 260 -10.89 -1.82 12.34
C GLY A 260 -11.58 -0.46 12.37
N GLY A 261 -12.06 0.00 11.21
CA GLY A 261 -12.44 1.38 10.96
C GLY A 261 -11.20 2.30 11.02
N GLU A 262 -11.25 3.33 11.84
CA GLU A 262 -10.07 4.19 12.11
C GLU A 262 -8.90 3.42 12.75
N LYS A 263 -9.14 2.24 13.34
CA LYS A 263 -8.10 1.42 13.97
C LYS A 263 -7.37 0.51 12.98
N TRP A 264 -7.77 0.49 11.72
CA TRP A 264 -7.09 -0.27 10.67
C TRP A 264 -6.89 0.59 9.43
N ASN A 265 -5.87 1.45 9.50
CA ASN A 265 -5.63 2.48 8.48
C ASN A 265 -4.21 2.49 7.91
N ARG A 266 -3.20 1.97 8.60
CA ARG A 266 -1.80 2.07 8.18
C ARG A 266 -1.48 1.02 7.12
N SER A 267 -0.89 1.46 6.01
CA SER A 267 -0.39 0.54 4.97
C SER A 267 0.57 -0.50 5.57
N GLY A 268 0.46 -1.76 5.16
CA GLY A 268 1.20 -2.88 5.74
C GLY A 268 0.57 -3.52 6.98
N ALA A 269 -0.42 -2.88 7.63
CA ALA A 269 -1.14 -3.49 8.74
C ALA A 269 -2.08 -4.58 8.23
N ALA A 270 -1.86 -5.82 8.68
CA ALA A 270 -2.52 -7.02 8.20
C ALA A 270 -3.13 -7.85 9.33
N VAL A 271 -4.26 -8.48 9.02
CA VAL A 271 -4.96 -9.46 9.85
C VAL A 271 -5.15 -10.75 9.07
N TYR A 272 -5.12 -11.87 9.77
CA TYR A 272 -5.12 -13.19 9.18
C TYR A 272 -6.21 -14.04 9.83
N TYR A 273 -7.00 -14.72 9.00
CA TYR A 273 -8.11 -15.57 9.42
C TYR A 273 -7.87 -16.99 8.94
N GLU A 274 -7.88 -17.92 9.87
CA GLU A 274 -7.82 -19.35 9.58
C GLU A 274 -9.24 -19.89 9.42
N PHE A 275 -9.49 -20.64 8.37
CA PHE A 275 -10.78 -21.29 8.11
C PHE A 275 -10.57 -22.63 7.40
N THR A 276 -11.57 -23.51 7.47
CA THR A 276 -11.50 -24.84 6.85
C THR A 276 -12.55 -24.97 5.75
N VAL A 277 -12.12 -25.29 4.52
CA VAL A 277 -13.02 -25.60 3.41
C VAL A 277 -13.22 -27.12 3.28
N PRO A 278 -14.43 -27.60 2.95
CA PRO A 278 -14.75 -29.03 2.99
C PRO A 278 -14.27 -29.83 1.77
N GLU A 279 -14.04 -29.18 0.62
CA GLU A 279 -13.66 -29.83 -0.63
C GLU A 279 -12.78 -28.91 -1.48
N ASP A 280 -12.01 -29.49 -2.39
CA ASP A 280 -11.24 -28.73 -3.38
C ASP A 280 -12.20 -28.09 -4.39
N GLY A 281 -12.00 -26.81 -4.72
CA GLY A 281 -12.77 -26.20 -5.79
C GLY A 281 -12.74 -24.68 -5.79
N MET A 282 -13.56 -24.08 -6.66
CA MET A 282 -13.70 -22.63 -6.76
C MET A 282 -14.70 -22.11 -5.73
N TYR A 283 -14.26 -21.10 -4.99
CA TYR A 283 -15.02 -20.36 -3.99
C TYR A 283 -15.06 -18.86 -4.33
N HIS A 284 -16.00 -18.15 -3.75
CA HIS A 284 -16.02 -16.69 -3.66
C HIS A 284 -15.70 -16.25 -2.22
N ILE A 285 -15.14 -15.05 -2.10
CA ILE A 285 -14.92 -14.38 -0.82
C ILE A 285 -15.73 -13.09 -0.80
N SER A 286 -16.52 -12.90 0.25
CA SER A 286 -17.29 -11.68 0.49
C SER A 286 -17.03 -11.12 1.88
N PHE A 287 -17.10 -9.80 2.01
CA PHE A 287 -16.87 -9.08 3.27
C PHE A 287 -18.12 -8.29 3.64
N ASN A 288 -18.63 -8.45 4.86
CA ASN A 288 -19.51 -7.42 5.42
C ASN A 288 -18.64 -6.25 5.89
N ALA A 289 -18.68 -5.15 5.15
CA ALA A 289 -17.72 -4.06 5.28
C ALA A 289 -18.40 -2.70 5.40
N LEU A 290 -17.70 -1.76 6.05
CA LEU A 290 -18.08 -0.36 6.16
C LEU A 290 -16.86 0.55 5.98
N GLN A 291 -16.96 1.47 5.02
CA GLN A 291 -16.02 2.56 4.80
C GLN A 291 -16.79 3.87 4.97
N ASN A 292 -16.96 4.33 6.22
CA ASN A 292 -17.64 5.59 6.53
C ASN A 292 -16.68 6.68 7.03
N VAL A 293 -15.38 6.38 7.09
CA VAL A 293 -14.35 7.28 7.62
C VAL A 293 -13.90 8.29 6.56
N LYS A 294 -13.84 7.90 5.28
CA LYS A 294 -13.37 8.77 4.20
C LYS A 294 -14.47 8.99 3.16
N SER A 295 -15.20 10.08 3.30
CA SER A 295 -16.31 10.39 2.39
C SER A 295 -15.82 10.56 0.95
N ASN A 296 -16.50 9.88 0.01
CA ASN A 296 -16.20 9.90 -1.42
C ASN A 296 -14.75 9.51 -1.76
N PHE A 297 -14.13 8.68 -0.93
CA PHE A 297 -12.76 8.22 -1.13
C PHE A 297 -12.68 6.70 -0.96
N THR A 298 -12.05 6.05 -1.91
CA THR A 298 -11.82 4.61 -1.94
C THR A 298 -10.64 4.27 -1.04
N VAL A 299 -10.73 3.16 -0.31
CA VAL A 299 -9.58 2.58 0.39
C VAL A 299 -9.28 1.20 -0.18
N PHE A 300 -8.05 0.71 0.00
CA PHE A 300 -7.63 -0.53 -0.62
C PHE A 300 -7.16 -1.57 0.39
N ARG A 301 -7.36 -2.84 0.02
CA ARG A 301 -6.79 -4.00 0.72
C ARG A 301 -6.01 -4.88 -0.26
N ARG A 302 -4.83 -5.32 0.13
CA ARG A 302 -4.17 -6.47 -0.49
C ARG A 302 -4.73 -7.72 0.17
N ILE A 303 -5.16 -8.68 -0.65
CA ILE A 303 -5.69 -9.97 -0.20
C ILE A 303 -4.67 -11.05 -0.53
N THR A 304 -4.35 -11.87 0.47
CA THR A 304 -3.50 -13.05 0.30
C THR A 304 -4.26 -14.30 0.72
N LEU A 305 -4.04 -15.41 0.02
CA LEU A 305 -4.46 -16.73 0.47
C LEU A 305 -3.20 -17.57 0.70
N ASN A 306 -3.04 -18.14 1.89
CA ASN A 306 -1.88 -18.94 2.27
C ASN A 306 -0.55 -18.18 2.03
N ASP A 307 -0.51 -16.93 2.49
CA ASP A 307 0.62 -15.99 2.35
C ASP A 307 0.95 -15.54 0.90
N GLU A 308 0.12 -15.88 -0.10
CA GLU A 308 0.33 -15.52 -1.51
C GLU A 308 -0.76 -14.59 -2.09
N VAL A 309 -0.35 -13.62 -2.91
CA VAL A 309 -1.27 -12.86 -3.78
C VAL A 309 -1.47 -13.67 -5.06
N LEU A 310 -2.66 -14.24 -5.25
CA LEU A 310 -2.91 -15.21 -6.33
C LEU A 310 -2.92 -14.58 -7.74
N PHE A 311 -3.38 -13.33 -7.84
CA PHE A 311 -3.44 -12.56 -9.09
C PHE A 311 -3.50 -11.06 -8.81
N GLU A 312 -3.18 -10.26 -9.83
CA GLU A 312 -2.93 -8.82 -9.71
C GLU A 312 -4.10 -8.06 -9.08
N GLU A 313 -5.33 -8.41 -9.40
CA GLU A 313 -6.51 -7.73 -8.88
C GLU A 313 -6.69 -7.90 -7.36
N LEU A 314 -6.10 -8.94 -6.75
CA LEU A 314 -6.05 -9.09 -5.29
C LEU A 314 -4.95 -8.24 -4.63
N ASN A 315 -4.01 -7.70 -5.40
CA ASN A 315 -2.94 -6.87 -4.89
C ASN A 315 -3.45 -5.51 -4.35
N ALA A 316 -4.58 -5.03 -4.87
CA ALA A 316 -5.25 -3.80 -4.43
C ALA A 316 -6.77 -3.84 -4.70
N VAL A 317 -7.53 -4.48 -3.81
CA VAL A 317 -8.99 -4.54 -3.84
C VAL A 317 -9.61 -3.22 -3.34
N PRO A 318 -10.48 -2.56 -4.11
CA PRO A 318 -11.11 -1.30 -3.71
C PRO A 318 -12.32 -1.49 -2.78
N PHE A 319 -12.44 -0.61 -1.80
CA PHE A 319 -13.61 -0.44 -0.94
C PHE A 319 -14.05 1.02 -1.00
N ALA A 320 -15.15 1.27 -1.72
CA ALA A 320 -15.72 2.61 -1.87
C ALA A 320 -16.40 3.09 -0.57
N SER A 321 -16.46 4.41 -0.39
CA SER A 321 -17.12 5.01 0.77
C SER A 321 -18.62 4.69 0.80
N THR A 322 -19.13 4.27 1.95
CA THR A 322 -20.54 3.98 2.21
C THR A 322 -20.91 4.35 3.65
N THR A 323 -22.16 4.74 3.88
CA THR A 323 -22.69 5.00 5.23
C THR A 323 -23.32 3.76 5.87
N ASN A 324 -23.53 2.70 5.09
CA ASN A 324 -24.20 1.48 5.52
C ASN A 324 -23.24 0.29 5.39
N TRP A 325 -23.36 -0.64 6.33
CA TRP A 325 -22.76 -1.97 6.21
C TRP A 325 -23.31 -2.66 4.96
N SER A 326 -22.43 -3.23 4.15
CA SER A 326 -22.83 -3.98 2.95
C SER A 326 -21.89 -5.15 2.69
N ASN A 327 -22.42 -6.20 2.07
CA ASN A 327 -21.62 -7.31 1.58
C ASN A 327 -20.89 -6.86 0.30
N VAL A 328 -19.56 -6.92 0.34
CA VAL A 328 -18.66 -6.61 -0.77
C VAL A 328 -18.00 -7.92 -1.19
N THR A 329 -18.42 -8.48 -2.32
CA THR A 329 -17.80 -9.67 -2.90
C THR A 329 -16.56 -9.27 -3.71
N LEU A 330 -15.45 -9.99 -3.56
CA LEU A 330 -14.25 -9.77 -4.36
C LEU A 330 -14.59 -9.93 -5.86
N GLY A 331 -14.22 -8.96 -6.69
CA GLY A 331 -14.60 -8.88 -8.10
C GLY A 331 -15.92 -8.14 -8.37
N GLY A 332 -16.66 -7.74 -7.32
CA GLY A 332 -17.88 -6.94 -7.44
C GLY A 332 -18.97 -7.67 -8.23
N ASP A 333 -19.43 -7.05 -9.32
CA ASP A 333 -20.48 -7.59 -10.19
C ASP A 333 -20.05 -8.86 -10.94
N ALA A 334 -18.74 -9.09 -11.11
CA ALA A 334 -18.16 -10.31 -11.67
C ALA A 334 -17.23 -10.96 -10.62
N PRO A 335 -17.80 -11.68 -9.63
CA PRO A 335 -17.02 -12.24 -8.54
C PRO A 335 -15.83 -13.07 -8.99
N TYR A 336 -14.72 -12.92 -8.27
CA TYR A 336 -13.54 -13.74 -8.50
C TYR A 336 -13.76 -15.15 -7.94
N LYS A 337 -13.49 -16.14 -8.78
CA LYS A 337 -13.40 -17.55 -8.44
C LYS A 337 -12.00 -17.83 -7.96
N ILE A 338 -11.88 -18.22 -6.70
CA ILE A 338 -10.61 -18.48 -6.03
C ILE A 338 -10.57 -19.96 -5.70
N TYR A 339 -9.58 -20.65 -6.26
CA TYR A 339 -9.33 -22.05 -5.96
C TYR A 339 -8.81 -22.21 -4.53
N MET A 340 -9.37 -23.17 -3.80
CA MET A 340 -8.91 -23.55 -2.47
C MET A 340 -8.83 -25.07 -2.39
N GLU A 341 -7.78 -25.57 -1.72
CA GLU A 341 -7.65 -26.98 -1.37
C GLU A 341 -8.44 -27.28 -0.09
N ALA A 342 -9.03 -28.47 -0.02
CA ALA A 342 -9.75 -28.96 1.15
C ALA A 342 -8.85 -28.96 2.38
N GLY A 343 -9.41 -28.47 3.49
CA GLY A 343 -8.67 -28.32 4.74
C GLY A 343 -8.45 -26.86 5.11
N VAL A 344 -7.41 -26.65 5.92
CA VAL A 344 -7.12 -25.36 6.56
C VAL A 344 -6.48 -24.42 5.55
N ASN A 345 -7.06 -23.23 5.43
CA ASN A 345 -6.56 -22.13 4.63
C ASN A 345 -6.46 -20.86 5.49
N VAL A 346 -5.58 -19.95 5.11
CA VAL A 346 -5.36 -18.67 5.81
C VAL A 346 -5.61 -17.51 4.86
N LEU A 347 -6.62 -16.70 5.15
CA LEU A 347 -6.89 -15.45 4.44
C LEU A 347 -6.16 -14.31 5.14
N GLY A 348 -5.23 -13.68 4.44
CA GLY A 348 -4.61 -12.42 4.87
C GLY A 348 -5.28 -11.23 4.22
N ILE A 349 -5.52 -10.20 5.02
CA ILE A 349 -6.08 -8.92 4.57
C ILE A 349 -5.15 -7.83 5.07
N GLU A 350 -4.51 -7.09 4.16
CA GLU A 350 -3.52 -6.05 4.46
C GLU A 350 -4.04 -4.70 3.95
N ALA A 351 -3.99 -3.65 4.79
CA ALA A 351 -4.21 -2.29 4.30
C ALA A 351 -3.09 -1.89 3.33
N THR A 352 -3.43 -1.37 2.15
CA THR A 352 -2.45 -0.90 1.17
C THR A 352 -2.83 0.46 0.62
N ASN A 353 -1.87 1.38 0.53
CA ASN A 353 -2.04 2.66 -0.15
C ASN A 353 -1.35 2.70 -1.52
N SER A 354 -0.93 1.54 -2.06
CA SER A 354 -0.18 1.46 -3.30
C SER A 354 -0.82 2.16 -4.51
N PRO A 355 -2.16 2.19 -4.67
CA PRO A 355 -2.78 2.96 -5.77
C PRO A 355 -2.55 4.48 -5.66
N TYR A 356 -2.25 5.00 -4.47
CA TYR A 356 -1.97 6.41 -4.23
C TYR A 356 -0.47 6.74 -4.16
N ARG A 357 0.42 5.77 -4.37
CA ARG A 357 1.87 5.93 -4.21
C ARG A 357 2.43 7.05 -5.08
N ALA A 358 2.12 7.07 -6.37
CA ALA A 358 2.66 8.07 -7.31
C ALA A 358 2.33 9.49 -6.85
N ALA A 359 1.07 9.73 -6.45
CA ALA A 359 0.63 11.00 -5.89
C ALA A 359 1.35 11.36 -4.56
N ILE A 360 1.60 10.37 -3.69
CA ILE A 360 2.33 10.58 -2.43
C ILE A 360 3.78 10.99 -2.71
N GLU A 361 4.48 10.28 -3.60
CA GLU A 361 5.88 10.56 -3.95
C GLU A 361 6.01 11.93 -4.62
N LYS A 362 5.07 12.26 -5.50
CA LYS A 362 5.07 13.55 -6.18
C LYS A 362 4.78 14.71 -5.22
N ILE A 363 3.81 14.60 -4.31
CA ILE A 363 3.64 15.59 -3.23
C ILE A 363 4.93 15.77 -2.41
N GLN A 364 5.66 14.68 -2.10
CA GLN A 364 6.92 14.78 -1.36
C GLN A 364 7.97 15.56 -2.14
N GLN A 365 8.05 15.36 -3.46
CA GLN A 365 8.92 16.12 -4.34
C GLN A 365 8.52 17.61 -4.38
N GLU A 366 7.23 17.92 -4.60
CA GLU A 366 6.74 19.31 -4.62
C GLU A 366 6.99 20.04 -3.31
N LEU A 367 6.94 19.34 -2.17
CA LEU A 367 7.27 19.91 -0.87
C LEU A 367 8.75 20.31 -0.76
N LEU A 368 9.66 19.54 -1.39
CA LEU A 368 11.07 19.89 -1.48
C LEU A 368 11.26 21.12 -2.38
N ASP A 369 10.60 21.14 -3.53
CA ASP A 369 10.70 22.25 -4.49
C ASP A 369 10.16 23.56 -3.90
N ILE A 370 9.02 23.51 -3.20
CA ILE A 370 8.47 24.65 -2.45
C ILE A 370 9.45 25.12 -1.37
N ASN A 371 10.08 24.20 -0.64
CA ASN A 371 11.01 24.53 0.43
C ASN A 371 12.29 25.18 -0.13
N ASP A 372 12.85 24.66 -1.21
CA ASP A 372 14.06 25.18 -1.83
C ASP A 372 13.83 26.59 -2.38
N LEU A 373 12.73 26.81 -3.11
CA LEU A 373 12.34 28.14 -3.59
C LEU A 373 12.07 29.12 -2.43
N SER A 374 11.42 28.65 -1.35
CA SER A 374 11.18 29.45 -0.15
C SER A 374 12.47 29.93 0.51
N LEU A 375 13.48 29.05 0.60
CA LEU A 375 14.78 29.40 1.15
C LEU A 375 15.53 30.39 0.26
N GLU A 376 15.41 30.29 -1.06
CA GLU A 376 16.00 31.24 -2.00
C GLU A 376 15.39 32.65 -1.85
N ILE A 377 14.06 32.75 -1.83
CA ILE A 377 13.34 34.02 -1.59
C ILE A 377 13.75 34.63 -0.24
N LYS A 378 13.85 33.82 0.82
CA LYS A 378 14.26 34.29 2.15
C LYS A 378 15.68 34.83 2.19
N ARG A 379 16.60 34.23 1.43
CA ARG A 379 17.99 34.73 1.32
C ARG A 379 18.04 36.11 0.69
N LEU A 380 17.22 36.37 -0.32
CA LEU A 380 17.13 37.68 -0.98
C LEU A 380 16.46 38.73 -0.08
N THR A 381 15.40 38.34 0.61
CA THR A 381 14.59 39.26 1.41
C THR A 381 15.16 39.51 2.81
N GLY A 382 16.14 38.69 3.24
CA GLY A 382 16.66 38.73 4.61
C GLY A 382 15.60 38.33 5.65
N ASN A 383 14.63 37.53 5.25
CA ASN A 383 13.47 37.12 6.06
C ASN A 383 12.64 38.33 6.57
N GLN A 384 12.66 39.45 5.84
CA GLN A 384 11.87 40.64 6.14
C GLN A 384 10.54 40.58 5.40
N VAL A 385 9.44 40.71 6.14
CA VAL A 385 8.10 40.91 5.56
C VAL A 385 7.76 42.40 5.72
N ASP A 386 7.98 43.18 4.66
CA ASP A 386 7.68 44.62 4.63
C ASP A 386 6.69 44.93 3.49
N PRO A 387 5.40 45.15 3.79
CA PRO A 387 4.37 45.48 2.80
C PRO A 387 4.60 46.79 2.03
N PHE A 388 5.52 47.64 2.50
CA PHE A 388 5.83 48.93 1.87
C PHE A 388 7.11 48.87 1.03
N LYS A 389 7.73 47.70 0.94
CA LYS A 389 8.94 47.49 0.16
C LYS A 389 8.60 46.72 -1.11
N GLU A 390 8.84 47.35 -2.24
CA GLU A 390 8.79 46.69 -3.54
C GLU A 390 10.04 45.80 -3.68
N TRP A 391 9.79 44.52 -3.93
CA TRP A 391 10.81 43.55 -4.31
C TRP A 391 10.71 43.31 -5.81
N VAL A 392 11.83 43.01 -6.45
CA VAL A 392 11.85 42.52 -7.83
C VAL A 392 12.55 41.17 -7.76
N ILE A 393 11.85 40.18 -7.21
CA ILE A 393 12.38 38.82 -7.00
C ILE A 393 12.67 38.18 -8.35
N SER A 394 11.86 38.46 -9.35
CA SER A 394 12.01 38.02 -10.74
C SER A 394 13.35 38.41 -11.37
N ASP A 395 13.99 39.51 -10.95
CA ASP A 395 15.34 39.88 -11.44
C ASP A 395 16.44 38.95 -10.89
N TYR A 396 16.23 38.35 -9.72
CA TYR A 396 17.18 37.47 -9.04
C TYR A 396 16.88 35.99 -9.24
N ILE A 397 15.61 35.64 -9.42
CA ILE A 397 15.11 34.29 -9.73
C ILE A 397 14.27 34.39 -11.02
N PRO A 398 14.91 34.47 -12.21
CA PRO A 398 14.21 34.77 -13.47
C PRO A 398 13.19 33.72 -13.91
N ASP A 399 13.30 32.50 -13.39
CA ASP A 399 12.44 31.35 -13.70
C ASP A 399 11.41 31.05 -12.60
N ILE A 400 11.24 31.93 -11.60
CA ILE A 400 10.34 31.71 -10.46
C ILE A 400 8.88 31.42 -10.88
N GLU A 401 8.36 32.15 -11.87
CA GLU A 401 7.02 31.91 -12.42
C GLU A 401 6.93 30.52 -13.04
N ALA A 402 7.94 30.14 -13.83
CA ALA A 402 7.99 28.84 -14.49
C ALA A 402 8.09 27.69 -13.47
N GLN A 403 8.86 27.85 -12.39
CA GLN A 403 8.93 26.88 -11.30
C GLN A 403 7.58 26.71 -10.60
N LEU A 404 6.90 27.81 -10.24
CA LEU A 404 5.57 27.75 -9.61
C LEU A 404 4.53 27.12 -10.53
N MET A 405 4.55 27.45 -11.82
CA MET A 405 3.65 26.85 -12.81
C MET A 405 3.91 25.35 -12.97
N ALA A 406 5.18 24.92 -12.98
CA ALA A 406 5.52 23.50 -13.03
C ALA A 406 4.94 22.74 -11.82
N ILE A 407 5.17 23.23 -10.60
CA ILE A 407 4.60 22.67 -9.37
C ILE A 407 3.06 22.57 -9.47
N ALA A 408 2.40 23.63 -9.93
CA ALA A 408 0.93 23.65 -10.05
C ALA A 408 0.41 22.65 -11.08
N ASP A 409 1.05 22.53 -12.24
CA ASP A 409 0.65 21.59 -13.30
C ASP A 409 0.90 20.14 -12.88
N ASP A 410 2.00 19.90 -12.16
CA ASP A 410 2.33 18.60 -11.61
C ASP A 410 1.28 18.13 -10.59
N LEU A 411 0.89 19.00 -9.65
CA LEU A 411 -0.18 18.72 -8.69
C LEU A 411 -1.56 18.55 -9.36
N ARG A 412 -1.84 19.25 -10.46
CA ARG A 412 -3.08 19.08 -11.23
C ARG A 412 -3.15 17.71 -11.90
N GLN A 413 -2.04 17.22 -12.43
CA GLN A 413 -1.98 15.87 -13.00
C GLN A 413 -2.32 14.82 -11.92
N ASP A 414 -1.73 14.96 -10.73
CA ASP A 414 -2.00 14.05 -9.62
C ASP A 414 -3.44 14.12 -9.13
N LEU A 415 -3.99 15.33 -9.02
CA LEU A 415 -5.39 15.53 -8.68
C LEU A 415 -6.31 14.77 -9.63
N ASN A 416 -6.02 14.76 -10.94
CA ASN A 416 -6.81 14.02 -11.92
C ASN A 416 -6.71 12.50 -11.72
N VAL A 417 -5.51 11.98 -11.45
CA VAL A 417 -5.29 10.55 -11.17
C VAL A 417 -6.02 10.14 -9.90
N VAL A 418 -5.87 10.89 -8.80
CA VAL A 418 -6.55 10.61 -7.53
C VAL A 418 -8.06 10.73 -7.70
N SER A 419 -8.56 11.71 -8.44
CA SER A 419 -9.99 11.84 -8.76
C SER A 419 -10.52 10.63 -9.53
N ALA A 420 -9.76 10.12 -10.51
CA ALA A 420 -10.14 8.95 -11.29
C ALA A 420 -10.27 7.68 -10.42
N ILE A 421 -9.32 7.44 -9.52
CA ILE A 421 -9.37 6.31 -8.55
C ILE A 421 -10.63 6.37 -7.67
N ASN A 422 -11.11 7.59 -7.39
CA ASN A 422 -12.25 7.85 -6.49
C ASN A 422 -13.56 8.12 -7.25
N ASN A 423 -13.65 7.79 -8.55
CA ASN A 423 -14.83 7.99 -9.39
C ASN A 423 -15.33 9.45 -9.47
N GLY A 424 -14.46 10.43 -9.28
CA GLY A 424 -14.78 11.86 -9.40
C GLY A 424 -15.66 12.43 -8.29
N GLY A 425 -15.85 11.71 -7.18
CA GLY A 425 -16.57 12.22 -6.01
C GLY A 425 -15.79 13.32 -5.30
N GLY A 426 -16.46 14.39 -4.85
CA GLY A 426 -15.82 15.45 -4.09
C GLY A 426 -15.38 14.95 -2.70
N SER A 427 -14.06 14.86 -2.47
CA SER A 427 -13.47 14.43 -1.19
C SER A 427 -12.65 15.55 -0.55
N GLN A 428 -12.32 15.41 0.73
CA GLN A 428 -11.46 16.36 1.45
C GLN A 428 -10.06 16.45 0.80
N GLU A 429 -9.53 15.33 0.32
CA GLU A 429 -8.23 15.22 -0.36
C GLU A 429 -8.22 16.05 -1.65
N LEU A 430 -9.24 15.88 -2.51
CA LEU A 430 -9.33 16.61 -3.77
C LEU A 430 -9.45 18.13 -3.53
N LEU A 431 -10.22 18.54 -2.52
CA LEU A 431 -10.34 19.95 -2.13
C LEU A 431 -9.01 20.51 -1.60
N THR A 432 -8.27 19.72 -0.82
CA THR A 432 -6.97 20.13 -0.26
C THR A 432 -5.93 20.31 -1.36
N TYR A 433 -5.90 19.40 -2.35
CA TYR A 433 -5.13 19.57 -3.59
C TYR A 433 -5.46 20.89 -4.28
N GLN A 434 -6.75 21.12 -4.55
CA GLN A 434 -7.19 22.32 -5.28
C GLN A 434 -6.78 23.59 -4.56
N MET A 435 -6.92 23.65 -3.23
CA MET A 435 -6.49 24.81 -2.45
C MET A 435 -4.98 25.06 -2.51
N ALA A 436 -4.16 24.00 -2.52
CA ALA A 436 -2.71 24.13 -2.66
C ALA A 436 -2.33 24.66 -4.05
N ILE A 437 -2.95 24.10 -5.09
CA ILE A 437 -2.79 24.55 -6.49
C ILE A 437 -3.18 26.02 -6.63
N ASP A 438 -4.34 26.42 -6.10
CA ASP A 438 -4.84 27.80 -6.18
C ASP A 438 -3.88 28.79 -5.48
N ASN A 439 -3.29 28.40 -4.35
CA ASN A 439 -2.28 29.21 -3.67
C ASN A 439 -1.02 29.39 -4.52
N ILE A 440 -0.54 28.33 -5.17
CA ILE A 440 0.66 28.38 -6.01
C ILE A 440 0.40 29.24 -7.26
N LEU A 441 -0.75 29.07 -7.91
CA LEU A 441 -1.12 29.87 -9.08
C LEU A 441 -1.27 31.35 -8.75
N TYR A 442 -1.88 31.68 -7.61
CA TYR A 442 -1.95 33.07 -7.14
C TYR A 442 -0.56 33.71 -7.01
N LEU A 443 0.43 32.96 -6.55
CA LEU A 443 1.82 33.43 -6.41
C LEU A 443 2.56 33.49 -7.74
N ALA A 444 2.17 32.66 -8.72
CA ALA A 444 2.73 32.69 -10.05
C ALA A 444 2.23 33.91 -10.88
N GLU A 445 1.03 34.44 -10.59
CA GLU A 445 0.49 35.62 -11.27
C GLU A 445 1.34 36.89 -11.06
N ASP A 446 1.91 37.05 -9.87
CA ASP A 446 2.85 38.15 -9.55
C ASP A 446 3.94 37.68 -8.58
N PRO A 447 5.05 37.11 -9.10
CA PRO A 447 6.10 36.54 -8.26
C PRO A 447 6.82 37.56 -7.37
N ASP A 448 6.75 38.84 -7.71
CA ASP A 448 7.41 39.91 -6.95
C ASP A 448 6.67 40.22 -5.64
N GLU A 449 5.40 39.82 -5.51
CA GLU A 449 4.62 39.91 -4.26
C GLU A 449 4.80 38.71 -3.32
N ILE A 450 5.48 37.64 -3.74
CA ILE A 450 5.69 36.44 -2.92
C ILE A 450 6.28 36.76 -1.52
N PRO A 451 7.26 37.68 -1.36
CA PRO A 451 7.79 38.04 -0.04
C PRO A 451 6.75 38.47 1.00
N VAL A 452 5.66 39.14 0.57
CA VAL A 452 4.57 39.55 1.46
C VAL A 452 3.47 38.49 1.58
N HIS A 453 3.53 37.45 0.74
CA HIS A 453 2.59 36.34 0.65
C HIS A 453 3.22 34.97 0.96
N MET A 454 4.33 34.94 1.68
CA MET A 454 4.97 33.69 2.15
C MET A 454 4.01 32.80 2.95
N ASN A 455 3.00 33.40 3.60
CA ASN A 455 1.94 32.71 4.31
C ASN A 455 0.98 31.88 3.43
N ARG A 456 1.00 32.10 2.11
CA ARG A 456 0.30 31.26 1.11
C ARG A 456 1.22 30.22 0.51
N PHE A 457 2.53 30.46 0.51
CA PHE A 457 3.49 29.59 -0.15
C PHE A 457 3.99 28.46 0.77
N SER A 458 4.73 28.84 1.82
CA SER A 458 5.47 27.90 2.68
C SER A 458 5.32 28.15 4.17
N GLU A 459 4.64 29.23 4.58
CA GLU A 459 4.48 29.61 5.98
C GLU A 459 3.02 29.60 6.40
N GLY A 460 2.74 29.26 7.66
CA GLY A 460 1.37 29.32 8.19
C GLY A 460 0.48 28.15 7.75
N SER A 461 -0.65 28.04 8.46
CA SER A 461 -1.50 26.84 8.45
C SER A 461 -2.29 26.61 7.16
N GLY A 462 -2.38 27.62 6.29
CA GLY A 462 -3.12 27.56 5.02
C GLY A 462 -2.23 27.71 3.79
N SER A 463 -0.90 27.59 3.96
CA SER A 463 0.04 27.61 2.84
C SER A 463 -0.05 26.37 1.98
N ALA A 464 0.40 26.46 0.73
CA ALA A 464 0.55 25.31 -0.16
C ALA A 464 1.37 24.19 0.50
N ALA A 465 2.53 24.52 1.08
CA ALA A 465 3.35 23.54 1.79
C ALA A 465 2.60 22.82 2.93
N GLN A 466 1.87 23.56 3.78
CA GLN A 466 1.12 22.92 4.87
C GLN A 466 -0.05 22.07 4.36
N LEU A 467 -0.76 22.53 3.32
CA LEU A 467 -1.87 21.80 2.71
C LEU A 467 -1.38 20.47 2.11
N LEU A 468 -0.28 20.50 1.36
CA LEU A 468 0.39 19.32 0.82
C LEU A 468 0.93 18.39 1.92
N GLY A 469 1.54 18.95 2.97
CA GLY A 469 1.97 18.17 4.13
C GLY A 469 0.83 17.47 4.87
N ASN A 470 -0.35 18.10 4.94
CA ASN A 470 -1.56 17.49 5.50
C ASN A 470 -2.18 16.43 4.59
N LEU A 471 -1.95 16.52 3.28
CA LEU A 471 -2.50 15.62 2.28
C LEU A 471 -1.80 14.24 2.29
N LEU A 472 -0.50 14.21 2.58
CA LEU A 472 0.27 12.97 2.71
C LEU A 472 -0.40 11.92 3.62
N PRO A 473 -0.69 12.21 4.91
CA PRO A 473 -1.36 11.23 5.76
C PRO A 473 -2.79 10.91 5.30
N LEU A 474 -3.49 11.83 4.63
CA LEU A 474 -4.82 11.55 4.09
C LEU A 474 -4.76 10.48 2.99
N LEU A 475 -3.83 10.59 2.05
CA LEU A 475 -3.62 9.58 1.00
C LEU A 475 -3.09 8.27 1.56
N GLN A 476 -2.22 8.34 2.57
CA GLN A 476 -1.61 7.16 3.18
C GLN A 476 -2.59 6.32 4.02
N ASN A 477 -3.57 6.95 4.67
CA ASN A 477 -4.52 6.28 5.55
C ASN A 477 -5.62 5.53 4.78
N GLN A 478 -5.81 4.26 5.12
CA GLN A 478 -6.70 3.31 4.46
C GLN A 478 -7.71 2.69 5.45
N PRO A 479 -8.55 3.49 6.15
CA PRO A 479 -9.48 2.97 7.18
C PRO A 479 -10.61 2.14 6.57
N LEU A 480 -10.84 0.94 7.12
CA LEU A 480 -11.95 0.05 6.76
C LEU A 480 -12.41 -0.72 8.01
N ALA A 481 -13.71 -0.83 8.22
CA ALA A 481 -14.29 -1.71 9.24
C ALA A 481 -14.86 -2.97 8.58
N LEU A 482 -14.68 -4.12 9.23
CA LEU A 482 -15.27 -5.41 8.85
C LEU A 482 -16.09 -5.95 10.02
N ASP A 483 -17.23 -6.57 9.71
CA ASP A 483 -18.08 -7.32 10.64
C ASP A 483 -17.88 -8.81 10.40
N LYS A 484 -18.01 -9.25 9.14
CA LYS A 484 -17.93 -10.66 8.75
C LYS A 484 -17.13 -10.90 7.49
N ILE A 485 -16.62 -12.11 7.40
CA ILE A 485 -15.99 -12.66 6.20
C ILE A 485 -16.76 -13.93 5.82
N TYR A 486 -17.10 -14.05 4.55
CA TYR A 486 -17.80 -15.19 3.99
C TYR A 486 -16.93 -15.87 2.94
N ILE A 487 -16.68 -17.17 3.12
CA ILE A 487 -16.11 -18.04 2.10
C ILE A 487 -17.23 -18.96 1.63
N HIS A 488 -17.63 -18.85 0.37
CA HIS A 488 -18.87 -19.46 -0.08
C HIS A 488 -18.81 -19.95 -1.52
N SER A 489 -19.65 -20.95 -1.82
CA SER A 489 -19.85 -21.46 -3.17
C SER A 489 -20.50 -20.39 -4.06
N PRO A 490 -20.25 -20.40 -5.38
CA PRO A 490 -20.86 -19.45 -6.31
C PRO A 490 -22.41 -19.45 -6.31
N ASP A 491 -23.03 -20.57 -5.96
CA ASP A 491 -24.49 -20.73 -5.87
C ASP A 491 -25.10 -20.39 -4.50
N THR A 492 -24.27 -20.08 -3.51
CA THR A 492 -24.67 -19.87 -2.11
C THR A 492 -24.20 -18.49 -1.66
N LEU A 493 -25.07 -17.49 -1.77
CA LEU A 493 -24.72 -16.11 -1.42
C LEU A 493 -24.91 -15.84 0.08
N PRO A 494 -24.09 -14.96 0.68
CA PRO A 494 -24.34 -14.48 2.04
C PRO A 494 -25.68 -13.74 2.11
N GLU A 495 -26.38 -13.91 3.25
CA GLU A 495 -27.65 -13.24 3.48
C GLU A 495 -27.50 -11.72 3.32
N PRO A 496 -28.48 -11.03 2.71
CA PRO A 496 -28.46 -9.59 2.60
C PRO A 496 -28.40 -8.94 3.99
N VAL A 497 -27.59 -7.88 4.08
CA VAL A 497 -27.49 -7.07 5.29
C VAL A 497 -28.85 -6.46 5.61
N GLN A 498 -29.44 -6.82 6.75
CA GLN A 498 -30.72 -6.27 7.19
C GLN A 498 -30.46 -4.91 7.85
N VAL A 499 -30.94 -3.85 7.20
CA VAL A 499 -30.79 -2.44 7.64
C VAL A 499 -31.97 -2.01 8.49
#